data_AF-A0A4R3HQN0-F1
#
_entry.id   AF-A0A4R3HQN0-F1
#
_cell.length_a   1.000
_cell.length_b   1.000
_cell.length_c   1.000
_cell.angle_alpha   90.00
_cell.angle_beta   90.00
_cell.angle_gamma   90.00
#
_symmetry.space_group_name_H-M   'P 1'
#
loop_
_entity.id
_entity.type
_entity.pdbx_description
1 polymer ?
#
loop_
_entity_poly.entity_id
_entity_poly.type
_entity_poly.pdbx_seq_one_letter_code
_entity_poly.pdbx_strand_id
1 'polypeptide(L)'
;MPRYNNPRKTWEYSTEFKIRAVKMSYQPDIQSKQVAEGLGIHPFMLSRWRKEYREGLLQGDGKKRVGLSKKRKTKSMKQLSENAQLKKEIAQLKKENDLLKKWQQYLAEVHQNDLDSSTDTDKPSE
;
A
#
# COMPACT_ATOMS: atom_id res chain seq x y z
N MET A 1 -42.22 -20.15 41.07
CA MET A 1 -42.46 -18.99 40.17
C MET A 1 -41.30 -18.88 39.19
N PRO A 2 -41.54 -18.83 37.85
CA PRO A 2 -40.47 -18.65 36.88
C PRO A 2 -39.80 -17.29 37.04
N ARG A 3 -38.48 -17.26 37.25
CA ARG A 3 -37.68 -16.03 37.24
C ARG A 3 -37.34 -15.67 35.81
N TYR A 4 -38.06 -14.72 35.22
CA TYR A 4 -37.70 -14.18 33.91
C TYR A 4 -36.44 -13.32 34.06
N ASN A 5 -35.28 -13.85 33.65
CA ASN A 5 -33.99 -13.16 33.75
C ASN A 5 -33.66 -12.28 32.55
N ASN A 6 -34.62 -11.97 31.68
CA ASN A 6 -34.33 -11.29 30.43
C ASN A 6 -33.86 -9.85 30.70
N PRO A 7 -32.59 -9.51 30.42
CA PRO A 7 -32.13 -8.13 30.55
C PRO A 7 -32.91 -7.25 29.58
N ARG A 8 -33.32 -6.06 30.05
CA ARG A 8 -34.02 -5.09 29.20
C ARG A 8 -33.14 -4.69 28.02
N LYS A 9 -33.73 -4.60 26.83
CA LYS A 9 -33.02 -4.17 25.62
C LYS A 9 -32.62 -2.69 25.78
N THR A 10 -31.32 -2.43 25.87
CA THR A 10 -30.78 -1.06 25.89
C THR A 10 -31.04 -0.37 24.56
N TRP A 11 -31.23 0.95 24.58
CA TRP A 11 -31.32 1.75 23.36
C TRP A 11 -30.03 1.61 22.53
N GLU A 12 -30.17 1.21 21.27
CA GLU A 12 -29.04 1.01 20.37
C GLU A 12 -28.88 2.20 19.42
N TYR A 13 -27.63 2.66 19.23
CA TYR A 13 -27.32 3.64 18.19
C TYR A 13 -27.45 3.02 16.80
N SER A 14 -27.99 3.79 15.85
CA SER A 14 -28.10 3.37 14.45
C SER A 14 -26.72 3.13 13.83
N THR A 15 -26.65 2.18 12.88
CA THR A 15 -25.41 1.86 12.18
C THR A 15 -24.85 3.09 11.45
N GLU A 16 -25.73 3.88 10.82
CA GLU A 16 -25.39 5.14 10.16
C GLU A 16 -24.72 6.14 11.10
N PHE A 17 -25.25 6.30 12.32
CA PHE A 17 -24.66 7.17 13.33
C PHE A 17 -23.25 6.71 13.71
N LYS A 18 -23.09 5.41 13.96
CA LYS A 18 -21.77 4.82 14.28
C LYS A 18 -20.76 5.03 13.17
N ILE A 19 -21.16 4.86 11.90
CA ILE A 19 -20.29 5.06 10.74
C ILE A 19 -19.85 6.52 10.63
N ARG A 20 -20.78 7.47 10.75
CA ARG A 20 -20.46 8.91 10.69
C ARG A 20 -19.50 9.31 11.80
N ALA A 21 -19.76 8.87 13.04
CA ALA A 21 -18.89 9.11 14.18
C ALA A 21 -17.46 8.60 13.94
N VAL A 22 -17.34 7.39 13.39
CA VAL A 22 -16.04 6.81 13.05
C VAL A 22 -15.35 7.60 11.93
N LYS A 23 -16.05 8.00 10.87
CA LYS A 23 -15.48 8.82 9.78
C LYS A 23 -14.94 10.16 10.29
N MET A 24 -15.67 10.85 11.16
CA MET A 24 -15.20 12.10 11.77
C MET A 24 -13.92 11.91 12.58
N SER A 25 -13.77 10.77 13.24
CA SER A 25 -12.55 10.47 14.02
C SER A 25 -11.30 10.18 13.17
N TYR A 26 -11.44 10.00 11.85
CA TYR A 26 -10.30 9.79 10.94
C TYR A 26 -9.77 11.08 10.32
N GLN A 27 -10.42 12.22 10.59
CA GLN A 27 -9.92 13.52 10.14
C GLN A 27 -8.54 13.78 10.76
N PRO A 28 -7.56 14.29 9.97
CA PRO A 28 -6.31 14.77 10.54
C PRO A 28 -6.62 15.88 11.55
N ASP A 29 -5.81 15.97 12.60
CA ASP A 29 -5.87 16.99 13.67
C ASP A 29 -6.99 16.87 14.71
N ILE A 30 -7.91 15.90 14.60
CA ILE A 30 -9.00 15.73 15.58
C ILE A 30 -8.78 14.50 16.47
N GLN A 31 -8.79 14.70 17.78
CA GLN A 31 -8.70 13.59 18.73
C GLN A 31 -10.05 12.86 18.86
N SER A 32 -10.00 11.53 18.99
CA SER A 32 -11.21 10.71 19.22
C SER A 32 -11.99 11.13 20.46
N LYS A 33 -11.31 11.63 21.50
CA LYS A 33 -11.96 12.16 22.71
C LYS A 33 -12.86 13.36 22.39
N GLN A 34 -12.36 14.31 21.58
CA GLN A 34 -13.10 15.52 21.21
C GLN A 34 -14.32 15.19 20.35
N VAL A 35 -14.19 14.25 19.41
CA VAL A 35 -15.35 13.78 18.61
C VAL A 35 -16.40 13.12 19.49
N ALA A 36 -15.99 12.33 20.47
CA ALA A 36 -16.91 11.66 21.37
C ALA A 36 -17.66 12.66 22.25
N GLU A 37 -16.95 13.65 22.79
CA GLU A 37 -17.52 14.74 23.58
C GLU A 37 -18.52 15.58 22.77
N GLY A 38 -18.17 15.97 21.54
CA GLY A 38 -19.06 16.71 20.65
C GLY A 38 -20.31 15.92 20.20
N LEU A 39 -20.24 14.59 20.23
CA LEU A 39 -21.38 13.70 19.95
C LEU A 39 -22.16 13.29 21.19
N GLY A 40 -21.74 13.70 22.39
CA GLY A 40 -22.36 13.29 23.65
C GLY A 40 -22.23 11.79 23.93
N ILE A 41 -21.22 11.12 23.37
CA ILE A 41 -20.97 9.68 23.57
C ILE A 41 -19.72 9.47 24.42
N HIS A 42 -19.70 8.36 25.16
CA HIS A 42 -18.50 7.99 25.92
C HIS A 42 -17.33 7.65 24.95
N PRO A 43 -16.11 8.17 25.15
CA PRO A 43 -14.96 7.94 24.25
C PRO A 43 -14.62 6.47 23.98
N PHE A 44 -14.90 5.60 24.97
CA PHE A 44 -14.79 4.16 24.82
C PHE A 44 -15.70 3.60 23.71
N MET A 45 -16.93 4.12 23.56
CA MET A 45 -17.85 3.67 22.51
C MET A 45 -17.30 4.00 21.13
N LEU A 46 -16.74 5.20 20.93
CA LEU A 46 -16.14 5.57 19.67
C LEU A 46 -14.92 4.70 19.34
N SER A 47 -14.13 4.36 20.34
CA SER A 47 -12.98 3.46 20.21
C SER A 47 -13.42 2.04 19.82
N ARG A 48 -14.50 1.55 20.43
CA ARG A 48 -15.15 0.29 20.08
C ARG A 48 -15.68 0.31 18.64
N TRP A 49 -16.38 1.36 18.23
CA TRP A 49 -16.87 1.49 16.86
C TRP A 49 -15.74 1.59 15.83
N ARG A 50 -14.63 2.28 16.14
CA ARG A 50 -13.43 2.26 15.27
C ARG A 50 -12.88 0.85 15.10
N LYS A 51 -12.92 0.01 16.14
CA LYS A 51 -12.52 -1.40 16.05
C LYS A 51 -13.50 -2.19 15.17
N GLU A 52 -14.80 -2.09 15.44
CA GLU A 52 -15.85 -2.75 14.68
C GLU A 52 -15.86 -2.32 13.19
N TYR A 53 -15.54 -1.06 12.89
CA TYR A 53 -15.39 -0.54 11.53
C TYR A 53 -14.18 -1.14 10.80
N ARG A 54 -13.03 -1.26 11.49
CA ARG A 54 -11.84 -1.95 10.93
C ARG A 54 -12.07 -3.44 10.71
N GLU A 55 -12.93 -4.04 11.52
CA GLU A 55 -13.32 -5.45 11.43
C GLU A 55 -14.45 -5.69 10.40
N GLY A 56 -14.98 -4.61 9.81
CA GLY A 56 -16.03 -4.69 8.79
C GLY A 56 -17.40 -5.10 9.35
N LEU A 57 -17.63 -4.96 10.66
CA LEU A 57 -18.92 -5.21 11.31
C LEU A 57 -19.89 -4.03 11.14
N LEU A 58 -19.35 -2.82 10.97
CA LEU A 58 -20.11 -1.57 10.81
C LEU A 58 -20.20 -1.08 9.36
N GLN A 59 -19.83 -1.88 8.36
CA GLN A 59 -20.09 -1.56 6.95
C GLN A 59 -21.44 -2.16 6.58
N GLY A 60 -22.37 -1.31 6.11
CA GLY A 60 -23.77 -1.64 5.78
C GLY A 60 -23.97 -2.70 4.69
N ASP A 61 -22.91 -3.36 4.24
CA ASP A 61 -22.93 -4.33 3.14
C ASP A 61 -23.34 -5.75 3.57
N GLY A 62 -23.79 -5.96 4.82
CA GLY A 62 -24.26 -7.26 5.34
C GLY A 62 -23.21 -8.37 5.40
N LYS A 63 -21.98 -8.13 4.92
CA LYS A 63 -20.90 -9.12 4.85
C LYS A 63 -19.99 -8.94 6.07
N LYS A 64 -20.28 -9.67 7.15
CA LYS A 64 -19.38 -9.82 8.31
C LYS A 64 -17.99 -10.28 7.83
N ARG A 65 -17.04 -9.36 7.65
CA ARG A 65 -15.65 -9.67 7.27
C ARG A 65 -14.80 -10.01 8.50
N VAL A 66 -15.26 -10.95 9.32
CA VAL A 66 -14.50 -11.40 10.49
C VAL A 66 -13.26 -12.14 9.99
N GLY A 67 -12.08 -11.51 10.08
CA GLY A 67 -10.77 -12.15 9.85
C GLY A 67 -9.91 -11.62 8.70
N LEU A 68 -10.41 -10.74 7.82
CA LEU A 68 -9.62 -10.31 6.65
C LEU A 68 -8.73 -9.08 6.88
N SER A 69 -8.99 -8.25 7.90
CA SER A 69 -8.30 -6.96 8.07
C SER A 69 -6.85 -7.10 8.54
N LYS A 70 -6.56 -8.04 9.46
CA LYS A 70 -5.20 -8.28 9.96
C LYS A 70 -4.31 -8.91 8.87
N LYS A 71 -4.83 -9.92 8.15
CA LYS A 71 -4.15 -10.54 6.99
C LYS A 71 -3.96 -9.56 5.83
N ARG A 72 -4.91 -8.66 5.53
CA ARG A 72 -4.76 -7.65 4.46
C ARG A 72 -3.73 -6.57 4.81
N LYS A 73 -3.64 -6.12 6.07
CA LYS A 73 -2.62 -5.15 6.48
C LYS A 73 -1.20 -5.73 6.43
N THR A 74 -1.00 -6.96 6.90
CA THR A 74 0.31 -7.61 6.80
C THR A 74 0.70 -7.89 5.35
N LYS A 75 -0.25 -8.32 4.50
CA LYS A 75 -0.03 -8.46 3.05
C LYS A 75 0.31 -7.11 2.40
N SER A 76 -0.47 -6.05 2.66
CA SER A 76 -0.23 -4.72 2.08
C SER A 76 1.12 -4.14 2.47
N MET A 77 1.53 -4.24 3.73
CA MET A 77 2.84 -3.76 4.18
C MET A 77 3.99 -4.57 3.55
N LYS A 78 3.87 -5.90 3.49
CA LYS A 78 4.85 -6.77 2.81
C LYS A 78 4.95 -6.45 1.32
N GLN A 79 3.81 -6.29 0.65
CA GLN A 79 3.74 -5.98 -0.78
C GLN A 79 4.36 -4.61 -1.09
N LEU A 80 4.16 -3.60 -0.23
CA LEU A 80 4.81 -2.31 -0.38
C LEU A 80 6.34 -2.41 -0.23
N SER A 81 6.81 -3.21 0.73
CA SER A 81 8.23 -3.50 0.92
C SER A 81 8.84 -4.26 -0.27
N GLU A 82 8.16 -5.29 -0.75
CA GLU A 82 8.57 -6.09 -1.92
C GLU A 82 8.65 -5.22 -3.18
N ASN A 83 7.65 -4.36 -3.43
CA ASN A 83 7.66 -3.44 -4.57
C ASN A 83 8.84 -2.46 -4.50
N ALA A 84 9.19 -1.97 -3.31
CA ALA A 84 10.33 -1.09 -3.14
C ALA A 84 11.66 -1.81 -3.43
N GLN A 85 11.78 -3.08 -3.01
CA GLN A 85 12.96 -3.91 -3.29
C GLN A 85 13.08 -4.23 -4.79
N LEU A 86 12.01 -4.70 -5.42
CA LEU A 86 11.97 -5.00 -6.85
C LEU A 86 12.31 -3.79 -7.72
N LYS A 87 11.85 -2.59 -7.35
CA LYS A 87 12.22 -1.35 -8.06
C LYS A 87 13.71 -1.05 -7.98
N LYS A 88 14.37 -1.31 -6.85
CA LYS A 88 15.83 -1.14 -6.70
C LYS A 88 16.58 -2.12 -7.58
N GLU A 89 16.14 -3.38 -7.60
CA GLU A 89 16.74 -4.44 -8.40
C GLU A 89 16.63 -4.15 -9.90
N ILE A 90 15.45 -3.73 -10.37
CA ILE A 90 15.26 -3.28 -11.77
C ILE A 90 16.21 -2.13 -12.12
N ALA A 91 16.39 -1.16 -11.20
CA ALA A 91 17.29 -0.04 -11.44
C ALA A 91 18.76 -0.50 -11.53
N GLN A 92 19.16 -1.48 -10.73
CA GLN A 92 20.50 -2.06 -10.78
C GLN A 92 20.72 -2.85 -12.08
N LEU A 93 19.81 -3.77 -12.41
CA LEU A 93 19.89 -4.59 -13.63
C LEU A 93 19.90 -3.75 -14.92
N LYS A 94 19.21 -2.60 -14.92
CA LYS A 94 19.26 -1.65 -16.04
C LYS A 94 20.66 -1.04 -16.21
N LYS A 95 21.31 -0.65 -15.11
CA LYS A 95 22.68 -0.11 -15.16
C LYS A 95 23.67 -1.15 -15.67
N GLU A 96 23.53 -2.41 -15.23
CA GLU A 96 24.37 -3.52 -15.71
C GLU A 96 24.16 -3.77 -17.20
N ASN A 97 22.92 -3.77 -17.68
CA ASN A 97 22.62 -3.87 -19.11
C ASN A 97 23.20 -2.72 -19.93
N ASP A 98 23.06 -1.49 -19.45
CA ASP A 98 23.58 -0.32 -20.16
C ASP A 98 25.11 -0.37 -20.25
N LEU A 99 25.78 -0.85 -19.19
CA LEU A 99 27.21 -1.09 -19.20
C LEU A 99 27.57 -2.15 -20.27
N LEU A 100 26.92 -3.32 -20.25
CA LEU A 100 27.18 -4.38 -21.22
C LEU A 100 26.96 -3.94 -22.67
N LYS A 101 25.92 -3.14 -22.94
CA LYS A 101 25.68 -2.58 -24.28
C LYS A 101 26.78 -1.63 -24.72
N LYS A 102 27.28 -0.78 -23.82
CA LYS A 102 28.43 0.10 -24.11
C LYS A 102 29.69 -0.71 -24.41
N TRP A 103 29.92 -1.81 -23.68
CA TRP A 103 31.03 -2.72 -23.98
C TRP A 103 30.89 -3.37 -25.36
N GLN A 104 29.70 -3.81 -25.74
CA GLN A 104 29.46 -4.35 -27.07
C GLN A 104 29.70 -3.31 -28.18
N GLN A 105 29.25 -2.07 -27.96
CA GLN A 105 29.51 -0.96 -28.88
C GLN A 105 31.01 -0.68 -29.04
N TYR A 106 31.74 -0.61 -27.92
CA TYR A 106 33.19 -0.40 -27.93
C TYR A 106 33.92 -1.51 -28.69
N LEU A 107 33.57 -2.79 -28.46
CA LEU A 107 34.16 -3.90 -29.20
C LEU A 107 33.89 -3.77 -30.70
N ALA A 108 32.66 -3.45 -31.10
CA ALA A 108 32.31 -3.26 -32.50
C ALA A 108 33.10 -2.11 -33.16
N GLU A 109 33.30 -1.00 -32.46
CA GLU A 109 34.07 0.15 -32.92
C GLU A 109 35.56 -0.18 -33.06
N VAL A 110 36.16 -0.86 -32.08
CA VAL A 110 37.55 -1.36 -32.19
C VAL A 110 37.71 -2.27 -33.40
N HIS A 111 36.79 -3.23 -33.59
CA HIS A 111 36.82 -4.11 -34.75
C HIS A 111 36.70 -3.37 -36.09
N GLN A 112 35.95 -2.27 -36.17
CA GLN A 112 35.86 -1.45 -37.38
C GLN A 112 37.17 -0.69 -37.64
N ASN A 113 37.73 -0.05 -36.61
CA ASN A 113 38.97 0.71 -36.74
C ASN A 113 40.17 -0.16 -37.15
N ASP A 114 40.25 -1.41 -36.67
CA ASP A 114 41.30 -2.36 -37.07
C ASP A 114 41.19 -2.76 -38.56
N LEU A 115 39.97 -2.82 -39.10
CA LEU A 115 39.72 -3.14 -40.52
C LEU A 115 40.04 -1.96 -41.44
N ASP A 116 39.65 -0.73 -41.05
CA ASP A 116 39.89 0.49 -41.84
C ASP A 116 41.36 0.92 -41.83
N SER A 117 42.16 0.50 -40.84
CA SER A 117 43.60 0.75 -40.82
C SER A 117 44.38 -0.05 -41.88
N SER A 118 43.77 -1.06 -42.51
CA SER A 118 44.45 -1.94 -43.48
C SER A 118 44.23 -1.55 -44.95
N THR A 119 43.44 -0.52 -45.24
CA THR A 119 43.02 -0.15 -46.61
C THR A 119 43.72 1.09 -47.19
N ASP A 120 44.62 1.76 -46.47
CA ASP A 120 45.23 3.03 -46.92
C ASP A 120 46.65 2.90 -47.53
N THR A 121 47.06 1.72 -48.02
CA THR A 121 48.39 1.54 -48.67
C THR A 121 48.37 1.41 -50.19
N ASP A 122 47.21 1.34 -50.85
CA ASP A 122 47.14 1.23 -52.32
C ASP A 122 46.61 2.51 -52.97
N LYS A 123 47.43 3.57 -52.95
CA LYS A 123 47.23 4.75 -53.82
C LYS A 123 48.41 4.83 -54.79
N PRO A 124 48.20 4.61 -56.10
CA PRO A 124 49.28 4.69 -57.08
C PRO A 124 49.66 6.16 -57.27
N SER A 125 50.89 6.50 -56.92
CA SER A 125 51.57 7.72 -57.37
C SER A 125 51.77 7.65 -58.89
N GLU A 126 51.29 8.69 -59.58
CA GLU A 126 51.42 8.93 -61.03
C GLU A 126 52.86 8.87 -61.55
#